data_AF-A0A6P1I3Y7-F1
#
_entry.id   AF-A0A6P1I3Y7-F1
#
_cell.length_a   1.000
_cell.length_b   1.000
_cell.length_c   1.000
_cell.angle_alpha   90.00
_cell.angle_beta   90.00
_cell.angle_gamma   90.00
#
_symmetry.space_group_name_H-M   'P 1'
#
loop_
_entity.id
_entity.type
_entity.pdbx_description
1 polymer ?
#
loop_
_entity_poly.entity_id
_entity_poly.type
_entity_poly.pdbx_seq_one_letter_code
_entity_poly.pdbx_strand_id
1 'polypeptide(L)'
;MNDLRADTASIATFAATAATMGVEMQAAGLAAAAAGPLLLGPVFGVIGADFVAAFATAHAAHLASIEKLAGVLGGISTTALANAANYDSTDMATTAALAADAVGLGA
;
A
#
# COMPACT_ATOMS: atom_id res chain seq x y z
N MET A 1 2.18 -12.94 -32.77
CA MET A 1 2.37 -12.05 -31.61
C MET A 1 1.10 -12.14 -30.78
N ASN A 2 1.20 -12.44 -29.48
CA ASN A 2 0.06 -12.33 -28.59
C ASN A 2 -0.12 -10.84 -28.25
N ASP A 3 -1.36 -10.35 -28.26
CA ASP A 3 -1.66 -8.93 -28.04
C ASP A 3 -1.27 -8.55 -26.61
N LEU A 4 -0.32 -7.61 -26.44
CA LEU A 4 0.13 -7.16 -25.12
C LEU A 4 -0.77 -5.99 -24.69
N ARG A 5 -1.66 -6.24 -23.73
CA ARG A 5 -2.57 -5.23 -23.16
C ARG A 5 -2.50 -5.19 -21.65
N ALA A 6 -2.58 -3.98 -21.09
CA ALA A 6 -2.74 -3.79 -19.65
C ALA A 6 -4.19 -4.11 -19.27
N ASP A 7 -4.37 -5.00 -18.29
CA ASP A 7 -5.68 -5.21 -17.66
C ASP A 7 -5.86 -4.21 -16.51
N THR A 8 -6.47 -3.07 -16.83
CA THR A 8 -6.67 -1.95 -15.88
C THR A 8 -7.61 -2.31 -14.74
N ALA A 9 -8.53 -3.26 -14.93
CA ALA A 9 -9.40 -3.78 -13.88
C ALA A 9 -8.62 -4.62 -12.85
N SER A 10 -7.70 -5.47 -13.33
CA SER A 10 -6.79 -6.21 -12.45
C SER A 10 -5.84 -5.29 -11.69
N ILE A 11 -5.32 -4.23 -12.33
CA ILE A 11 -4.49 -3.22 -11.67
C ILE A 11 -5.29 -2.48 -10.57
N ALA A 12 -6.53 -2.10 -10.84
CA ALA A 12 -7.41 -1.46 -9.84
C ALA A 12 -7.73 -2.39 -8.67
N THR A 13 -7.95 -3.69 -8.94
CA THR A 13 -8.17 -4.70 -7.90
C THR A 13 -6.94 -4.84 -7.01
N PHE A 14 -5.74 -4.93 -7.59
CA PHE A 14 -4.49 -4.94 -6.84
C PHE A 14 -4.32 -3.69 -5.98
N ALA A 15 -4.66 -2.52 -6.52
CA ALA A 15 -4.62 -1.26 -5.78
C ALA A 15 -5.56 -1.28 -4.56
N ALA A 16 -6.78 -1.82 -4.72
CA ALA A 16 -7.72 -1.98 -3.62
C ALA A 16 -7.19 -2.96 -2.56
N THR A 17 -6.59 -4.08 -2.97
CA THR A 17 -5.95 -5.02 -2.03
C THR A 17 -4.84 -4.33 -1.23
N ALA A 18 -3.97 -3.56 -1.89
CA ALA A 18 -2.91 -2.82 -1.21
C ALA A 18 -3.47 -1.81 -0.19
N ALA A 19 -4.56 -1.10 -0.54
CA ALA A 19 -5.22 -0.18 0.40
C ALA A 19 -5.77 -0.92 1.64
N THR A 20 -6.46 -2.05 1.44
CA THR A 20 -6.99 -2.87 2.54
C THR A 20 -5.87 -3.34 3.46
N MET A 21 -4.80 -3.91 2.90
CA MET A 21 -3.65 -4.35 3.69
C MET A 21 -2.99 -3.18 4.44
N GLY A 22 -2.96 -1.96 3.87
CA GLY A 22 -2.49 -0.76 4.55
C GLY A 22 -3.32 -0.42 5.79
N VAL A 23 -4.65 -0.53 5.70
CA VAL A 23 -5.57 -0.35 6.83
C VAL A 23 -5.37 -1.44 7.89
N GLU A 24 -5.23 -2.70 7.47
CA GLU A 24 -4.96 -3.83 8.38
C GLU A 24 -3.64 -3.64 9.13
N MET A 25 -2.59 -3.15 8.46
CA MET A 25 -1.31 -2.82 9.12
C MET A 25 -1.48 -1.72 10.17
N GLN A 26 -2.27 -0.67 9.89
CA GLN A 26 -2.55 0.35 10.89
C GLN A 26 -3.30 -0.21 12.10
N ALA A 27 -4.32 -1.06 11.86
CA ALA A 27 -5.06 -1.72 12.93
C ALA A 27 -4.13 -2.62 13.78
N ALA A 28 -3.23 -3.37 13.15
CA ALA A 28 -2.23 -4.17 13.83
C ALA A 28 -1.26 -3.31 14.67
N GLY A 29 -0.84 -2.14 14.14
CA GLY A 29 -0.02 -1.17 14.87
C GLY A 29 -0.70 -0.64 16.13
N LEU A 30 -1.99 -0.29 16.05
CA LEU A 30 -2.78 0.13 17.21
C LEU A 30 -2.91 -0.98 18.25
N ALA A 31 -3.17 -2.22 17.82
CA ALA A 31 -3.24 -3.37 18.71
C ALA A 31 -1.89 -3.65 19.41
N ALA A 32 -0.79 -3.55 18.66
CA ALA A 32 0.56 -3.69 19.21
C ALA A 32 0.87 -2.60 20.25
N ALA A 33 0.54 -1.34 19.95
CA ALA A 33 0.74 -0.23 20.87
C ALA A 33 -0.05 -0.40 22.18
N ALA A 34 -1.26 -0.95 22.11
CA ALA A 34 -2.06 -1.30 23.29
C ALA A 34 -1.41 -2.42 24.13
N ALA A 35 -0.69 -3.34 23.50
CA ALA A 35 0.08 -4.42 24.15
C ALA A 35 1.50 -3.97 24.53
N GLY A 36 1.62 -2.76 25.07
CA GLY A 36 2.91 -2.08 25.23
C GLY A 36 3.83 -2.63 26.34
N PRO A 37 5.13 -2.29 26.28
CA PRO A 37 6.19 -2.70 27.23
C PRO A 37 5.91 -2.44 28.71
N LEU A 38 5.17 -1.38 29.03
CA LEU A 38 4.93 -0.97 30.42
C LEU A 38 4.14 -2.02 31.22
N LEU A 39 3.37 -2.87 30.53
CA LEU A 39 2.64 -3.97 31.13
C LEU A 39 3.57 -5.03 31.74
N LEU A 40 4.85 -5.07 31.33
CA LEU A 40 5.84 -6.02 31.81
C LEU A 40 6.53 -5.57 33.11
N GLY A 41 6.42 -4.30 33.50
CA GLY A 41 7.09 -3.73 34.68
C GLY A 41 6.86 -4.51 35.97
N PRO A 42 5.61 -4.84 36.36
CA PRO A 42 5.32 -5.62 37.57
C PRO A 42 5.88 -7.05 37.54
N VAL A 43 5.99 -7.66 36.35
CA VAL A 43 6.47 -9.04 36.19
C VAL A 43 7.99 -9.12 36.30
N PHE A 44 8.70 -8.18 35.68
CA PHE A 44 10.16 -8.17 35.64
C PHE A 44 10.81 -7.45 36.84
N GLY A 45 10.06 -6.60 37.54
CA GLY A 45 10.55 -5.86 38.69
C GLY A 45 11.79 -5.01 38.39
N VAL A 46 12.53 -4.65 39.44
CA VAL A 46 13.74 -3.80 39.32
C VAL A 46 14.89 -4.48 38.59
N ILE A 47 14.98 -5.81 38.66
CA ILE A 47 16.09 -6.58 38.04
C ILE A 47 15.96 -6.56 36.52
N GLY A 48 14.73 -6.65 35.99
CA GLY A 48 14.49 -6.62 34.55
C GLY A 48 14.26 -5.22 33.98
N ALA A 49 14.56 -4.15 34.72
CA ALA A 49 14.33 -2.78 34.27
C ALA A 49 15.06 -2.46 32.95
N ASP A 50 16.32 -2.87 32.82
CA ASP A 50 17.11 -2.66 31.60
C ASP A 50 16.54 -3.44 30.41
N PHE A 51 16.01 -4.65 30.66
CA PHE A 51 15.32 -5.43 29.63
C PHE A 51 14.04 -4.73 29.17
N VAL A 52 13.22 -4.24 30.11
CA VAL A 52 11.98 -3.51 29.77
C VAL A 52 12.30 -2.23 28.98
N ALA A 53 13.38 -1.52 29.32
CA ALA A 53 13.83 -0.34 28.58
C ALA A 53 14.30 -0.68 27.15
N ALA A 54 15.09 -1.74 26.99
CA ALA A 54 15.52 -2.23 25.68
C ALA A 54 14.32 -2.70 24.83
N PHE A 55 13.39 -3.45 25.43
CA PHE A 55 12.16 -3.88 24.78
C PHE A 55 11.28 -2.69 24.38
N ALA A 56 11.20 -1.64 25.21
CA ALA A 56 10.44 -0.44 24.87
C ALA A 56 11.01 0.28 23.65
N THR A 57 12.34 0.36 23.55
CA THR A 57 13.02 0.92 22.36
C THR A 57 12.73 0.08 21.12
N ALA A 58 12.85 -1.26 21.22
CA ALA A 58 12.56 -2.15 20.10
C ALA A 58 11.09 -2.10 19.69
N HIS A 59 10.17 -2.03 20.66
CA HIS A 59 8.74 -1.93 20.43
C HIS A 59 8.38 -0.63 19.69
N ALA A 60 8.95 0.51 20.11
CA ALA A 60 8.75 1.79 19.42
C ALA A 60 9.26 1.73 17.96
N ALA A 61 10.43 1.13 17.73
CA ALA A 61 10.97 0.94 16.38
C ALA A 61 10.09 0.01 15.52
N HIS A 62 9.49 -1.01 16.14
CA HIS A 62 8.54 -1.89 15.47
C HIS A 62 7.26 -1.15 15.06
N LEU A 63 6.68 -0.35 15.94
CA LEU A 63 5.51 0.48 15.62
C LEU A 63 5.79 1.45 14.47
N ALA A 64 6.94 2.12 14.48
CA ALA A 64 7.35 3.00 13.38
C ALA A 64 7.53 2.25 12.05
N SER A 65 7.99 0.99 12.11
CA SER A 65 8.12 0.12 10.93
C SER A 65 6.76 -0.28 10.37
N ILE A 66 5.77 -0.56 11.23
CA ILE A 66 4.38 -0.84 10.83
C ILE A 66 3.77 0.38 10.13
N GLU A 67 3.94 1.58 10.71
CA GLU A 67 3.43 2.82 10.13
C GLU A 67 4.04 3.08 8.75
N LYS A 68 5.36 2.93 8.61
CA LYS A 68 6.04 3.04 7.32
C LYS A 68 5.50 2.04 6.30
N LEU A 69 5.29 0.78 6.71
CA LEU A 69 4.75 -0.25 5.84
C LEU A 69 3.34 0.12 5.38
N ALA A 70 2.45 0.52 6.29
CA ALA A 70 1.12 1.00 5.94
C ALA A 70 1.16 2.15 4.93
N GLY A 71 2.08 3.10 5.10
CA GLY A 71 2.31 4.18 4.14
C GLY A 71 2.76 3.70 2.75
N VAL A 72 3.68 2.73 2.70
CA VAL A 72 4.11 2.09 1.43
C VAL A 72 2.94 1.45 0.71
N LEU A 73 2.08 0.72 1.42
CA LEU A 73 0.90 0.09 0.83
C LEU A 73 -0.11 1.13 0.29
N GLY A 74 -0.33 2.23 1.01
CA GLY A 74 -1.11 3.36 0.49
C GLY A 74 -0.51 4.00 -0.76
N GLY A 75 0.82 4.12 -0.81
CA GLY A 75 1.55 4.61 -1.98
C GLY A 75 1.42 3.70 -3.20
N ILE A 76 1.50 2.37 -2.98
CA ILE A 76 1.27 1.36 -4.03
C ILE A 76 -0.15 1.49 -4.57
N SER A 77 -1.15 1.55 -3.70
CA SER A 77 -2.55 1.71 -4.10
C SER A 77 -2.77 2.95 -4.97
N THR A 78 -2.28 4.10 -4.51
CA THR A 78 -2.41 5.39 -5.22
C THR A 78 -1.75 5.32 -6.61
N THR A 79 -0.52 4.80 -6.67
CA THR A 79 0.24 4.70 -7.92
C THR A 79 -0.41 3.73 -8.90
N ALA A 80 -0.91 2.59 -8.42
CA ALA A 80 -1.59 1.60 -9.25
C ALA A 80 -2.89 2.16 -9.85
N LEU A 81 -3.70 2.87 -9.07
CA LEU A 81 -4.91 3.55 -9.58
C LEU A 81 -4.58 4.60 -10.64
N ALA A 82 -3.55 5.41 -10.39
CA ALA A 82 -3.10 6.40 -11.37
C ALA A 82 -2.63 5.75 -12.68
N ASN A 83 -1.88 4.64 -12.60
CA ASN A 83 -1.44 3.90 -13.77
C ASN A 83 -2.61 3.29 -14.56
N ALA A 84 -3.61 2.71 -13.88
CA ALA A 84 -4.80 2.17 -14.53
C ALA A 84 -5.53 3.27 -15.34
N ALA A 85 -5.78 4.43 -14.71
CA ALA A 85 -6.42 5.56 -15.38
C ALA A 85 -5.60 6.10 -16.57
N ASN A 86 -4.27 6.14 -16.44
CA ASN A 86 -3.38 6.57 -17.51
C ASN A 86 -3.41 5.61 -18.71
N TYR A 87 -3.45 4.29 -18.45
CA TYR A 87 -3.58 3.29 -19.52
C TYR A 87 -4.92 3.41 -20.24
N ASP A 88 -6.04 3.52 -19.51
CA ASP A 88 -7.36 3.70 -20.13
C ASP A 88 -7.42 4.97 -20.98
N SER A 89 -6.90 6.09 -20.45
CA SER A 89 -6.85 7.36 -21.18
C SER A 89 -6.00 7.27 -22.45
N THR A 90 -4.87 6.56 -22.40
CA THR A 90 -3.98 6.40 -23.55
C THR A 90 -4.63 5.53 -24.63
N ASP A 91 -5.31 4.45 -24.23
CA ASP A 91 -6.00 3.55 -25.16
C ASP A 91 -7.17 4.26 -25.86
N MET A 92 -7.95 5.04 -25.11
CA MET A 92 -9.02 5.88 -25.67
C MET A 92 -8.50 6.92 -26.66
N ALA A 93 -7.43 7.64 -26.31
CA ALA A 93 -6.84 8.66 -27.17
C ALA A 93 -6.27 8.06 -28.47
N THR A 94 -5.59 6.91 -28.36
CA THR A 94 -5.05 6.17 -29.51
C THR A 94 -6.18 5.69 -30.42
N THR A 95 -7.24 5.12 -29.85
CA THR A 95 -8.42 4.66 -30.60
C THR A 95 -9.11 5.82 -31.33
N ALA A 96 -9.26 6.97 -30.67
CA ALA A 96 -9.86 8.16 -31.28
C ALA A 96 -9.02 8.70 -32.44
N ALA A 97 -7.69 8.75 -32.30
CA ALA A 97 -6.78 9.18 -33.37
C ALA A 97 -6.86 8.24 -34.59
N LEU A 98 -6.81 6.93 -34.36
CA LEU A 98 -6.94 5.93 -35.43
C LEU A 98 -8.29 6.02 -36.15
N ALA A 99 -9.38 6.25 -35.41
CA ALA A 99 -10.70 6.43 -36.00
C ALA A 99 -10.77 7.70 -36.87
N ALA A 100 -10.16 8.81 -36.44
CA ALA A 100 -10.08 10.03 -37.22
C ALA A 100 -9.28 9.84 -38.51
N ASP A 101 -8.13 9.17 -38.44
CA ASP A 101 -7.30 8.86 -39.60
C ASP A 101 -8.04 7.95 -40.59
N ALA A 102 -8.76 6.93 -40.10
CA ALA A 102 -9.55 6.03 -40.95
C ALA A 102 -10.66 6.77 -41.71
N VAL A 103 -11.31 7.75 -41.09
CA VAL A 103 -12.28 8.63 -41.78
C VAL A 103 -11.59 9.47 -42.86
N GLY A 104 -10.39 9.98 -42.60
CA GLY A 104 -9.61 10.76 -43.58
C GLY A 104 -9.12 9.95 -44.79
N LEU A 105 -8.92 8.63 -44.64
CA LEU A 105 -8.54 7.73 -45.74
C LEU A 105 -9.72 7.25 -46.59
N GLY A 106 -10.95 7.42 -46.11
CA GLY A 106 -12.18 7.02 -46.83
C GLY A 106 -12.81 8.14 -47.66
N ALA A 107 -12.25 9.35 -47.63
CA ALA A 107 -12.66 10.53 -48.38
C ALA A 107 -11.65 10.84 -49.51
#